data_AF-A0A2E6YS78-F1
#
_entry.id   AF-A0A2E6YS78-F1
#
_cell.length_a   1.000
_cell.length_b   1.000
_cell.length_c   1.000
_cell.angle_alpha   90.00
_cell.angle_beta   90.00
_cell.angle_gamma   90.00
#
_symmetry.space_group_name_H-M   'P 1'
#
loop_
_entity.id
_entity.type
_entity.pdbx_description
1 polymer ?
#
loop_
_entity_poly.entity_id
_entity_poly.type
_entity_poly.pdbx_seq_one_letter_code
_entity_poly.pdbx_strand_id
1 'polypeptide(L)'
;MPRKYKRRYKSNEQKALDRAHWLSEDLILEADWVANAAGELLEALYEHSKPVRRQVAKHLPQLELLILNLLKANQDRDGLVIVPFRPAAYGDTLTFRVTKQHHIDTLIGMGWLDLKKGYQSAEGSRRSRVKILRPLRDWLRRYDSYAPQIDRKAPKKAVYVKDDNKDLIVPPASMGNQIAIYEEELRPINQILERTSIDLFINDHEVEELNDRMSDSAEVDPFQQFKLDLTQRYLKRVFNNSSLEQGGRFYGAWWQSIPSEYRPLISLNGDYVVELDYSTIHMHLLYALSKTRFPLEDHYVFGRLTRGFRSQTKKMMNILINAKSEESAIRAAKDQELFKPGLPEGIDTIEAYVEEIYTYHDPIKKILWNRLRRSSPVPRLSDSDEGDATNVSRAMSSSSRFICC
;
A
#
# COMPACT_ATOMS: atom_id res chain seq x y z
N MET A 1 -6.05 21.21 -19.51
CA MET A 1 -6.77 21.64 -18.29
C MET A 1 -6.51 20.66 -17.17
N PRO A 2 -6.09 21.09 -15.96
CA PRO A 2 -5.90 20.16 -14.85
C PRO A 2 -7.27 19.61 -14.43
N ARG A 3 -7.32 18.28 -14.26
CA ARG A 3 -8.51 17.53 -13.84
C ARG A 3 -9.09 18.16 -12.56
N LYS A 4 -10.29 18.75 -12.63
CA LYS A 4 -11.11 19.03 -11.45
C LYS A 4 -11.69 17.70 -10.97
N TYR A 5 -10.87 16.89 -10.29
CA TYR A 5 -11.42 15.96 -9.31
C TYR A 5 -12.23 16.82 -8.34
N LYS A 6 -13.53 16.57 -8.18
CA LYS A 6 -14.27 17.13 -7.05
C LYS A 6 -13.58 16.58 -5.81
N ARG A 7 -12.65 17.34 -5.23
CA ARG A 7 -12.15 17.13 -3.87
C ARG A 7 -13.40 17.00 -3.01
N ARG A 8 -13.67 15.81 -2.45
CA ARG A 8 -14.50 15.76 -1.25
C ARG A 8 -13.75 16.61 -0.25
N TYR A 9 -14.28 17.78 0.07
CA TYR A 9 -13.64 18.67 1.04
C TYR A 9 -13.71 17.97 2.39
N LYS A 10 -12.66 17.24 2.74
CA LYS A 10 -12.55 16.58 4.03
C LYS A 10 -12.38 17.66 5.09
N SER A 11 -13.12 17.55 6.20
CA SER A 11 -12.88 18.44 7.34
C SER A 11 -11.46 18.25 7.87
N ASN A 12 -10.93 19.25 8.57
CA ASN A 12 -9.62 19.12 9.22
C ASN A 12 -9.57 17.90 10.16
N GLU A 13 -10.69 17.59 10.83
CA GLU A 13 -10.78 16.39 11.66
C GLU A 13 -10.71 15.09 10.84
N GLN A 14 -11.34 15.03 9.66
CA GLN A 14 -11.24 13.86 8.80
C GLN A 14 -9.81 13.64 8.30
N LYS A 15 -9.14 14.72 7.85
CA LYS A 15 -7.73 14.68 7.46
C LYS A 15 -6.83 14.22 8.61
N ALA A 16 -6.99 14.79 9.80
CA ALA A 16 -6.27 14.38 11.01
C ALA A 16 -6.41 12.87 11.28
N LEU A 17 -7.64 12.36 11.18
CA LEU A 17 -7.87 10.94 11.37
C LEU A 17 -7.23 10.11 10.23
N ASP A 18 -7.21 10.60 8.98
CA ASP A 18 -6.68 9.87 7.81
C ASP A 18 -5.14 9.77 7.86
N ARG A 19 -4.48 10.79 8.40
CA ARG A 19 -3.02 10.85 8.60
C ARG A 19 -2.52 10.12 9.85
N ALA A 20 -3.42 9.54 10.64
CA ALA A 20 -3.07 8.86 11.88
C ALA A 20 -2.04 7.74 11.65
N HIS A 21 -1.05 7.67 12.52
CA HIS A 21 0.02 6.66 12.47
C HIS A 21 -0.55 5.27 12.67
N TRP A 22 -0.20 4.32 11.79
CA TRP A 22 -0.60 2.93 11.98
C TRP A 22 0.32 2.25 12.98
N LEU A 23 -0.27 1.62 14.01
CA LEU A 23 0.50 0.80 14.95
C LEU A 23 1.28 -0.27 14.18
N SER A 24 2.59 -0.29 14.36
CA SER A 24 3.52 -1.09 13.58
C SER A 24 4.50 -1.87 14.44
N GLU A 25 4.81 -3.11 14.04
CA GLU A 25 5.70 -4.01 14.79
C GLU A 25 7.14 -4.06 14.27
N ASP A 26 7.37 -3.43 13.12
CA ASP A 26 8.65 -3.41 12.42
C ASP A 26 9.53 -2.22 12.82
N LEU A 27 9.08 -1.33 13.70
CA LEU A 27 9.87 -0.16 14.10
C LEU A 27 11.12 -0.57 14.87
N ILE A 28 12.21 0.14 14.60
CA ILE A 28 13.48 0.00 15.30
C ILE A 28 14.10 1.34 15.59
N LEU A 29 14.88 1.37 16.66
CA LEU A 29 15.73 2.49 17.03
C LEU A 29 16.95 1.91 17.75
N GLU A 30 18.15 2.23 17.27
CA GLU A 30 19.40 1.87 17.95
C GLU A 30 19.69 2.90 19.05
N ALA A 31 18.90 2.85 20.12
CA ALA A 31 19.08 3.74 21.26
C ALA A 31 18.77 3.04 22.59
N ASP A 32 19.74 3.08 23.51
CA ASP A 32 19.67 2.40 24.81
C ASP A 32 18.60 2.99 25.75
N TRP A 33 18.15 4.23 25.49
CA TRP A 33 17.19 4.89 26.36
C TRP A 33 15.80 4.24 26.32
N VAL A 34 15.43 3.59 25.22
CA VAL A 34 14.06 3.07 25.00
C VAL A 34 13.72 2.02 26.05
N ALA A 35 14.65 1.09 26.31
CA ALA A 35 14.48 0.04 27.31
C ALA A 35 14.31 0.62 28.72
N ASN A 36 15.13 1.62 29.08
CA ASN A 36 15.05 2.29 30.38
C ASN A 36 13.72 3.04 30.55
N ALA A 37 13.34 3.84 29.55
CA ALA A 37 12.09 4.60 29.57
C ALA A 37 10.86 3.67 29.59
N ALA A 38 10.90 2.55 28.87
CA ALA A 38 9.87 1.53 28.91
C ALA A 38 9.79 0.85 30.28
N GLY A 39 10.92 0.57 30.93
CA GLY A 39 10.98 0.02 32.29
C GLY A 39 10.30 0.93 33.32
N GLU A 40 10.67 2.22 33.33
CA GLU A 40 10.08 3.22 34.21
C GLU A 40 8.57 3.38 33.97
N LEU A 41 8.16 3.50 32.70
CA LEU A 41 6.75 3.62 32.35
C LEU A 41 5.98 2.36 32.73
N LEU A 42 6.56 1.15 32.55
CA LEU A 42 5.91 -0.11 32.91
C LEU A 42 5.60 -0.19 34.40
N GLU A 43 6.50 0.28 35.27
CA GLU A 43 6.24 0.35 36.71
C GLU A 43 5.05 1.28 37.02
N ALA A 44 4.99 2.47 36.40
CA ALA A 44 3.84 3.36 36.54
C ALA A 44 2.53 2.71 36.05
N LEU A 45 2.57 1.95 34.95
CA LEU A 45 1.41 1.19 34.47
C LEU A 45 0.97 0.13 35.49
N TYR A 46 1.89 -0.58 36.13
CA TYR A 46 1.56 -1.58 37.15
C TYR A 46 1.01 -0.97 38.43
N GLU A 47 1.53 0.18 38.86
CA GLU A 47 1.01 0.90 40.02
C GLU A 47 -0.44 1.34 39.80
N HIS A 48 -0.77 1.78 38.58
CA HIS A 48 -2.13 2.19 38.22
C HIS A 48 -3.07 0.99 38.03
N SER A 49 -2.67 0.00 37.22
CA SER A 49 -3.53 -1.13 36.83
C SER A 49 -3.63 -2.23 37.88
N LYS A 50 -2.68 -2.31 38.82
CA LYS A 50 -2.62 -3.28 39.93
C LYS A 50 -2.94 -4.73 39.49
N PRO A 51 -2.24 -5.27 38.46
CA PRO A 51 -2.55 -6.61 37.98
C PRO A 51 -2.16 -7.66 39.01
N VAL A 52 -2.90 -8.77 39.02
CA VAL A 52 -2.63 -9.92 39.92
C VAL A 52 -1.20 -10.44 39.77
N ARG A 53 -0.66 -10.44 38.55
CA ARG A 53 0.72 -10.86 38.26
C ARG A 53 1.38 -9.90 37.29
N ARG A 54 2.56 -9.39 37.66
CA ARG A 54 3.45 -8.62 36.77
C ARG A 54 4.16 -9.59 35.81
N GLN A 55 4.02 -9.39 34.50
CA GLN A 55 4.63 -10.22 33.45
C GLN A 55 5.65 -9.41 32.67
N VAL A 56 6.68 -8.88 33.37
CA VAL A 56 7.68 -7.94 32.82
C VAL A 56 8.26 -8.43 31.49
N ALA A 57 8.71 -9.70 31.42
CA ALA A 57 9.31 -10.27 30.21
C ALA A 57 8.40 -10.27 28.97
N LYS A 58 7.07 -10.20 29.14
CA LYS A 58 6.10 -10.08 28.03
C LYS A 58 5.65 -8.65 27.79
N HIS A 59 5.58 -7.84 28.84
CA HIS A 59 5.07 -6.49 28.77
C HIS A 59 6.11 -5.51 28.25
N LEU A 60 7.34 -5.60 28.72
CA LEU A 60 8.41 -4.65 28.42
C LEU A 60 8.71 -4.54 26.92
N PRO A 61 8.94 -5.63 26.16
CA PRO A 61 9.24 -5.51 24.73
C PRO A 61 8.09 -4.91 23.90
N GLN A 62 6.84 -5.15 24.32
CA GLN A 62 5.66 -4.56 23.67
C GLN A 62 5.52 -3.08 24.01
N LEU A 63 5.95 -2.66 25.20
CA LEU A 63 5.93 -1.26 25.60
C LEU A 63 7.04 -0.46 24.91
N GLU A 64 8.25 -1.02 24.77
CA GLU A 64 9.32 -0.41 23.98
C GLU A 64 8.83 -0.05 22.57
N LEU A 65 8.23 -1.03 21.89
CA LEU A 65 7.68 -0.85 20.55
C LEU A 65 6.48 0.11 20.52
N LEU A 66 5.61 0.08 21.55
CA LEU A 66 4.52 1.05 21.68
C LEU A 66 5.05 2.48 21.86
N ILE A 67 6.13 2.69 22.63
CA ILE A 67 6.78 3.99 22.79
C ILE A 67 7.29 4.52 21.44
N LEU A 68 7.94 3.68 20.63
CA LEU A 68 8.38 4.09 19.27
C LEU A 68 7.20 4.53 18.39
N ASN A 69 6.09 3.79 18.43
CA ASN A 69 4.86 4.14 17.71
C ASN A 69 4.26 5.46 18.19
N LEU A 70 4.21 5.66 19.52
CA LEU A 70 3.72 6.90 20.12
C LEU A 70 4.62 8.08 19.79
N LEU A 71 5.94 7.88 19.76
CA LEU A 71 6.92 8.91 19.41
C LEU A 71 6.80 9.33 17.93
N LYS A 72 6.66 8.37 16.99
CA LYS A 72 6.37 8.67 15.57
C LYS A 72 5.03 9.41 15.43
N ALA A 73 3.99 8.97 16.12
CA ALA A 73 2.69 9.63 16.07
C ALA A 73 2.72 11.04 16.66
N ASN A 74 3.54 11.29 17.69
CA ASN A 74 3.69 12.60 18.31
C ASN A 74 4.32 13.65 17.36
N GLN A 75 5.07 13.22 16.34
CA GLN A 75 5.60 14.11 15.30
C GLN A 75 4.48 14.65 14.39
N ASP A 76 3.33 13.98 14.35
CA ASP A 76 2.14 14.53 13.72
C ASP A 76 1.44 15.52 14.66
N ARG A 77 0.95 16.62 14.09
CA ARG A 77 0.19 17.64 14.82
C ARG A 77 -0.93 17.03 15.64
N ASP A 78 -1.62 16.01 15.10
CA ASP A 78 -2.80 15.45 15.71
C ASP A 78 -2.50 14.37 16.76
N GLY A 79 -1.32 13.73 16.71
CA GLY A 79 -0.88 12.73 17.68
C GLY A 79 -1.83 11.54 17.76
N LEU A 80 -2.25 11.02 16.61
CA LEU A 80 -3.23 9.94 16.51
C LEU A 80 -2.55 8.64 16.09
N VAL A 81 -2.91 7.55 16.77
CA VAL A 81 -2.48 6.19 16.42
C VAL A 81 -3.71 5.34 16.10
N ILE A 82 -3.69 4.63 14.96
CA ILE A 82 -4.69 3.62 14.61
C ILE A 82 -4.35 2.33 15.36
N VAL A 83 -5.28 1.87 16.19
CA VAL A 83 -5.10 0.67 17.02
C VAL A 83 -6.13 -0.38 16.61
N PRO A 84 -5.73 -1.59 16.22
CA PRO A 84 -6.67 -2.67 15.95
C PRO A 84 -7.37 -3.18 17.22
N PHE A 85 -8.69 -3.38 17.14
CA PHE A 85 -9.52 -3.86 18.28
C PHE A 85 -9.81 -5.37 18.21
N ARG A 86 -9.03 -6.12 17.43
CA ARG A 86 -9.23 -7.55 17.19
C ARG A 86 -7.91 -8.29 17.39
N PRO A 87 -7.88 -9.43 18.11
CA PRO A 87 -6.65 -10.21 18.30
C PRO A 87 -5.94 -10.58 17.01
N ALA A 88 -6.67 -10.96 15.96
CA ALA A 88 -6.11 -11.39 14.68
C ALA A 88 -5.38 -10.28 13.88
N ALA A 89 -5.46 -9.03 14.32
CA ALA A 89 -4.79 -7.90 13.65
C ALA A 89 -3.41 -7.58 14.24
N TYR A 90 -2.96 -8.34 15.24
CA TYR A 90 -1.63 -8.25 15.84
C TYR A 90 -0.75 -9.38 15.28
N GLY A 91 0.54 -9.12 15.18
CA GLY A 91 1.55 -10.04 14.70
C GLY A 91 2.21 -10.85 15.82
N ASP A 92 3.50 -11.12 15.65
CA ASP A 92 4.27 -11.99 16.54
C ASP A 92 4.71 -11.27 17.82
N THR A 93 4.91 -9.96 17.77
CA THR A 93 5.52 -9.19 18.88
C THR A 93 4.46 -8.49 19.71
N LEU A 94 3.61 -7.67 19.07
CA LEU A 94 2.51 -7.03 19.77
C LEU A 94 1.37 -8.02 19.91
N THR A 95 0.60 -7.90 20.98
CA THR A 95 -0.56 -8.76 21.23
C THR A 95 -1.72 -7.92 21.72
N PHE A 96 -2.93 -8.31 21.36
CA PHE A 96 -4.13 -7.59 21.81
C PHE A 96 -4.24 -7.52 23.34
N ARG A 97 -3.92 -8.61 24.04
CA ARG A 97 -4.01 -8.66 25.51
C ARG A 97 -3.03 -7.72 26.20
N VAL A 98 -1.80 -7.65 25.71
CA VAL A 98 -0.77 -6.84 26.38
C VAL A 98 -0.75 -5.42 25.80
N THR A 99 -0.62 -5.25 24.49
CA THR A 99 -0.52 -3.92 23.88
C THR A 99 -1.80 -3.11 24.06
N LYS A 100 -2.96 -3.68 23.70
CA LYS A 100 -4.25 -2.98 23.82
C LYS A 100 -4.78 -3.03 25.26
N GLN A 101 -5.09 -4.22 25.77
CA GLN A 101 -5.86 -4.34 27.01
C GLN A 101 -5.08 -3.97 28.27
N HIS A 102 -3.76 -4.14 28.27
CA HIS A 102 -2.93 -3.70 29.39
C HIS A 102 -2.37 -2.29 29.15
N HIS A 103 -1.49 -2.10 28.17
CA HIS A 103 -0.74 -0.83 28.05
C HIS A 103 -1.63 0.34 27.63
N ILE A 104 -2.31 0.24 26.49
CA ILE A 104 -3.13 1.33 25.95
C ILE A 104 -4.31 1.65 26.89
N ASP A 105 -5.06 0.64 27.33
CA ASP A 105 -6.20 0.86 28.24
C ASP A 105 -5.76 1.45 29.58
N THR A 106 -4.60 1.07 30.12
CA THR A 106 -4.06 1.68 31.35
C THR A 106 -3.63 3.13 31.11
N LEU A 107 -2.95 3.42 30.00
CA LEU A 107 -2.62 4.80 29.63
C LEU A 107 -3.87 5.67 29.41
N ILE A 108 -4.97 5.09 28.91
CA ILE A 108 -6.27 5.78 28.86
C ILE A 108 -6.78 6.05 30.28
N GLY A 109 -6.75 5.05 31.18
CA GLY A 109 -7.15 5.20 32.59
C GLY A 109 -6.33 6.25 33.35
N MET A 110 -5.05 6.42 33.00
CA MET A 110 -4.17 7.45 33.53
C MET A 110 -4.41 8.85 32.94
N GLY A 111 -5.26 9.00 31.92
CA GLY A 111 -5.48 10.27 31.22
C GLY A 111 -4.30 10.68 30.32
N TRP A 112 -3.49 9.72 29.87
CA TRP A 112 -2.35 9.93 28.97
C TRP A 112 -2.74 9.71 27.51
N LEU A 113 -3.76 8.89 27.27
CA LEU A 113 -4.38 8.65 25.97
C LEU A 113 -5.90 8.86 26.03
N ASP A 114 -6.51 9.20 24.90
CA ASP A 114 -7.97 9.24 24.74
C ASP A 114 -8.41 8.37 23.57
N LEU A 115 -9.48 7.59 23.76
CA LEU A 115 -9.99 6.67 22.75
C LEU A 115 -11.05 7.34 21.88
N LYS A 116 -10.69 7.59 20.62
CA LYS A 116 -11.65 7.90 19.56
C LYS A 116 -12.19 6.60 18.96
N LYS A 117 -13.38 6.17 19.41
CA LYS A 117 -14.03 4.96 18.89
C LYS A 117 -14.31 5.09 17.39
N GLY A 118 -13.97 4.03 16.67
CA GLY A 118 -14.35 3.88 15.27
C GLY A 118 -15.87 3.67 15.11
N TYR A 119 -16.35 3.80 13.88
CA TYR A 119 -17.76 3.57 13.53
C TYR A 119 -17.87 2.82 12.21
N GLN A 120 -19.02 2.19 11.99
CA GLN A 120 -19.41 1.59 10.72
C GLN A 120 -20.79 2.14 10.36
N SER A 121 -20.90 2.73 9.18
CA SER A 121 -22.11 3.39 8.68
C SER A 121 -22.29 3.06 7.19
N ALA A 122 -23.47 3.34 6.63
CA ALA A 122 -23.72 3.22 5.19
C ALA A 122 -22.78 4.11 4.36
N GLU A 123 -22.28 5.20 4.95
CA GLU A 123 -21.40 6.18 4.30
C GLU A 123 -19.90 5.82 4.41
N GLY A 124 -19.56 4.80 5.21
CA GLY A 124 -18.19 4.33 5.38
C GLY A 124 -17.93 3.64 6.73
N SER A 125 -16.76 3.00 6.82
CA SER A 125 -16.26 2.42 8.06
C SER A 125 -14.94 3.06 8.47
N ARG A 126 -14.71 3.18 9.78
CA ARG A 126 -13.51 3.79 10.34
C ARG A 126 -13.04 3.03 11.56
N ARG A 127 -11.76 2.68 11.59
CA ARG A 127 -11.13 1.99 12.74
C ARG A 127 -10.94 2.95 13.92
N SER A 128 -10.92 2.38 15.13
CA SER A 128 -10.63 3.14 16.35
C SER A 128 -9.22 3.73 16.33
N ARG A 129 -9.06 4.88 16.97
CA ARG A 129 -7.78 5.58 17.13
C ARG A 129 -7.60 6.00 18.58
N VAL A 130 -6.36 6.08 19.03
CA VAL A 130 -6.01 6.71 20.31
C VAL A 130 -5.31 8.03 20.05
N LYS A 131 -5.70 9.06 20.79
CA LYS A 131 -5.11 10.39 20.76
C LYS A 131 -4.14 10.55 21.92
N ILE A 132 -2.93 11.03 21.63
CA ILE A 132 -1.93 11.37 22.63
C ILE A 132 -2.34 12.66 23.35
N LEU A 133 -2.54 12.58 24.67
CA LEU A 133 -2.91 13.71 25.51
C LEU A 133 -1.66 14.44 26.03
N ARG A 134 -1.87 15.65 26.53
CA ARG A 134 -0.80 16.56 26.97
C ARG A 134 0.22 15.90 27.93
N PRO A 135 -0.18 15.14 28.97
CA PRO A 135 0.79 14.51 29.86
C PRO A 135 1.79 13.60 29.14
N LEU A 136 1.31 12.76 28.22
CA LEU A 136 2.17 11.87 27.45
C LEU A 136 2.98 12.64 26.39
N ARG A 137 2.44 13.70 25.78
CA ARG A 137 3.22 14.57 24.88
C ARG A 137 4.39 15.22 25.60
N ASP A 138 4.16 15.75 26.80
CA ASP A 138 5.21 16.37 27.61
C ASP A 138 6.27 15.32 28.03
N TRP A 139 5.85 14.09 28.34
CA TRP A 139 6.77 12.98 28.63
C TRP A 139 7.61 12.58 27.41
N LEU A 140 7.00 12.48 26.22
CA LEU A 140 7.65 12.11 24.95
C LEU A 140 8.61 13.20 24.44
N ARG A 141 8.37 14.47 24.75
CA ARG A 141 9.17 15.62 24.25
C ARG A 141 10.67 15.46 24.50
N ARG A 142 11.05 14.79 25.59
CA ARG A 142 12.45 14.51 25.94
C ARG A 142 13.16 13.63 24.91
N TYR A 143 12.41 12.93 24.07
CA TYR A 143 12.90 11.97 23.09
C TYR A 143 12.63 12.39 21.64
N ASP A 144 12.06 13.58 21.39
CA ASP A 144 11.66 14.02 20.04
C ASP A 144 12.86 14.04 19.05
N SER A 145 14.08 14.33 19.53
CA SER A 145 15.30 14.30 18.71
C SER A 145 15.66 12.91 18.15
N TYR A 146 15.11 11.83 18.73
CA TYR A 146 15.27 10.47 18.25
C TYR A 146 14.20 10.04 17.25
N ALA A 147 13.08 10.78 17.14
CA ALA A 147 11.99 10.38 16.25
C ALA A 147 12.41 10.23 14.77
N PRO A 148 13.26 11.11 14.20
CA PRO A 148 13.77 10.93 12.84
C PRO A 148 14.68 9.71 12.65
N GLN A 149 15.24 9.17 13.74
CA GLN A 149 16.13 8.01 13.73
C GLN A 149 15.36 6.68 13.82
N ILE A 150 14.04 6.74 14.07
CA ILE A 150 13.20 5.53 14.10
C ILE A 150 13.03 5.01 12.69
N ASP A 151 13.63 3.85 12.42
CA ASP A 151 13.55 3.16 11.14
C ASP A 151 12.63 1.93 11.23
N ARG A 152 12.56 1.14 10.16
CA ARG A 152 11.84 -0.14 10.08
C ARG A 152 12.80 -1.27 9.76
N LYS A 153 12.55 -2.44 10.34
CA LYS A 153 13.18 -3.71 9.95
C LYS A 153 12.60 -4.22 8.64
N ALA A 154 13.46 -4.86 7.85
CA ALA A 154 12.99 -5.64 6.71
C ALA A 154 11.97 -6.71 7.18
N PRO A 155 10.86 -6.90 6.43
CA PRO A 155 9.84 -7.85 6.82
C PRO A 155 10.37 -9.29 6.78
N LYS A 156 10.05 -10.08 7.81
CA LYS A 156 10.39 -11.52 7.84
C LYS A 156 9.62 -12.34 6.80
N LYS A 157 8.40 -11.91 6.49
CA LYS A 157 7.51 -12.45 5.46
C LYS A 157 7.08 -11.30 4.58
N ALA A 158 7.31 -11.42 3.29
CA ALA A 158 7.00 -10.41 2.30
C ALA A 158 6.01 -10.94 1.24
N VAL A 159 5.50 -12.16 1.38
CA VAL A 159 4.48 -12.73 0.51
C VAL A 159 3.16 -12.88 1.25
N TYR A 160 2.10 -12.33 0.66
CA TYR A 160 0.76 -12.33 1.23
C TYR A 160 -0.26 -12.85 0.22
N VAL A 161 -1.27 -13.56 0.70
CA VAL A 161 -2.39 -14.05 -0.10
C VAL A 161 -3.69 -13.49 0.47
N LYS A 162 -4.52 -12.93 -0.40
CA LYS A 162 -5.88 -12.48 -0.09
C LYS A 162 -6.90 -13.45 -0.68
N ASP A 163 -8.03 -13.62 0.00
CA ASP A 163 -9.20 -14.32 -0.54
C ASP A 163 -10.02 -13.43 -1.50
N ASP A 164 -11.15 -13.96 -1.97
CA ASP A 164 -12.09 -13.25 -2.85
C ASP A 164 -12.75 -12.03 -2.18
N ASN A 165 -12.77 -11.98 -0.84
CA ASN A 165 -13.27 -10.86 -0.06
C ASN A 165 -12.19 -9.80 0.20
N LYS A 166 -10.98 -10.00 -0.34
CA LYS A 166 -9.78 -9.16 -0.15
C LYS A 166 -9.18 -9.25 1.25
N ASP A 167 -9.60 -10.22 2.06
CA ASP A 167 -9.07 -10.45 3.39
C ASP A 167 -7.78 -11.28 3.32
N LEU A 168 -6.81 -10.97 4.17
CA LEU A 168 -5.57 -11.73 4.27
C LEU A 168 -5.84 -13.11 4.87
N ILE A 169 -5.31 -14.15 4.24
CA ILE A 169 -5.47 -15.53 4.69
C ILE A 169 -4.13 -16.17 5.01
N VAL A 170 -4.16 -17.21 5.84
CA VAL A 170 -3.04 -18.14 5.98
C VAL A 170 -3.06 -19.06 4.75
N PRO A 171 -2.02 -19.04 3.90
CA PRO A 171 -2.02 -19.86 2.69
C PRO A 171 -2.02 -21.37 3.02
N PRO A 172 -2.72 -22.21 2.24
CA PRO A 172 -2.66 -23.66 2.39
C PRO A 172 -1.23 -24.20 2.28
N ALA A 173 -0.94 -25.31 2.96
CA ALA A 173 0.40 -25.93 2.94
C ALA A 173 0.90 -26.29 1.53
N SER A 174 -0.02 -26.60 0.60
CA SER A 174 0.30 -26.87 -0.80
C SER A 174 0.97 -25.70 -1.53
N MET A 175 0.76 -24.47 -1.06
CA MET A 175 1.38 -23.26 -1.62
C MET A 175 2.78 -22.98 -1.03
N GLY A 176 3.18 -23.72 0.01
CA GLY A 176 4.37 -23.42 0.82
C GLY A 176 5.66 -23.32 0.02
N ASN A 177 5.91 -24.28 -0.88
CA ASN A 177 7.13 -24.30 -1.70
C ASN A 177 7.22 -23.08 -2.62
N GLN A 178 6.13 -22.73 -3.30
CA GLN A 178 6.12 -21.60 -4.23
C GLN A 178 6.21 -20.26 -3.49
N ILE A 179 5.59 -20.15 -2.31
CA ILE A 179 5.73 -18.98 -1.43
C ILE A 179 7.19 -18.84 -0.98
N ALA A 180 7.85 -19.93 -0.58
CA ALA A 180 9.25 -19.90 -0.18
C ALA A 180 10.16 -19.38 -1.30
N ILE A 181 9.94 -19.79 -2.54
CA ILE A 181 10.66 -19.27 -3.72
C ILE A 181 10.46 -17.75 -3.85
N TYR A 182 9.21 -17.27 -3.79
CA TYR A 182 8.96 -15.83 -3.87
C TYR A 182 9.56 -15.02 -2.72
N GLU A 183 9.61 -15.59 -1.51
CA GLU A 183 10.29 -14.98 -0.37
C GLU A 183 11.81 -14.91 -0.58
N GLU A 184 12.41 -15.97 -1.13
CA GLU A 184 13.84 -16.00 -1.47
C GLU A 184 14.21 -14.98 -2.55
N GLU A 185 13.38 -14.82 -3.59
CA GLU A 185 13.56 -13.80 -4.63
C GLU A 185 13.45 -12.36 -4.08
N LEU A 186 12.56 -12.15 -3.11
CA LEU A 186 12.25 -10.82 -2.58
C LEU A 186 13.25 -10.38 -1.49
N ARG A 187 13.87 -11.34 -0.80
CA ARG A 187 14.90 -11.11 0.22
C ARG A 187 16.06 -10.22 -0.26
N PRO A 188 16.77 -10.52 -1.37
CA PRO A 188 17.88 -9.67 -1.83
C PRO A 188 17.42 -8.26 -2.21
N ILE A 189 16.21 -8.11 -2.76
CA ILE A 189 15.63 -6.79 -3.08
C ILE A 189 15.47 -5.98 -1.79
N ASN A 190 14.81 -6.54 -0.78
CA ASN A 190 14.61 -5.86 0.50
C ASN A 190 15.92 -5.57 1.25
N GLN A 191 16.95 -6.42 1.11
CA GLN A 191 18.29 -6.18 1.66
C GLN A 191 19.00 -4.99 0.99
N ILE A 192 18.82 -4.80 -0.33
CA ILE A 192 19.34 -3.62 -1.02
C ILE A 192 18.60 -2.36 -0.56
N LEU A 193 17.27 -2.43 -0.44
CA LEU A 193 16.44 -1.33 0.03
C LEU A 193 16.78 -0.93 1.47
N GLU A 194 17.12 -1.89 2.33
CA GLU A 194 17.56 -1.64 3.71
C GLU A 194 18.77 -0.71 3.77
N ARG A 195 19.72 -0.88 2.85
CA ARG A 195 21.00 -0.15 2.78
C ARG A 195 20.98 1.05 1.84
N THR A 196 19.84 1.34 1.23
CA THR A 196 19.69 2.44 0.28
C THR A 196 18.93 3.57 0.95
N SER A 197 19.50 4.77 0.93
CA SER A 197 18.75 5.97 1.30
C SER A 197 17.83 6.32 0.14
N ILE A 198 16.51 6.28 0.39
CA ILE A 198 15.48 6.61 -0.59
C ILE A 198 14.71 7.77 -0.01
N ASP A 199 14.90 8.95 -0.60
CA ASP A 199 14.38 10.20 -0.07
C ASP A 199 13.59 10.96 -1.14
N LEU A 200 13.05 12.11 -0.77
CA LEU A 200 12.30 13.00 -1.63
C LEU A 200 12.86 14.42 -1.48
N PHE A 201 13.34 15.02 -2.57
CA PHE A 201 13.90 16.37 -2.55
C PHE A 201 12.82 17.44 -2.46
N ILE A 202 12.26 17.58 -1.26
CA ILE A 202 11.26 18.56 -0.89
C ILE A 202 11.55 19.11 0.51
N ASN A 203 11.08 20.33 0.79
CA ASN A 203 11.21 20.94 2.11
C ASN A 203 10.01 20.61 3.04
N ASP A 204 10.10 20.99 4.32
CA ASP A 204 9.07 20.69 5.33
C ASP A 204 7.65 21.20 4.96
N HIS A 205 7.55 22.34 4.28
CA HIS A 205 6.27 22.88 3.84
C HIS A 205 5.67 22.02 2.72
N GLU A 206 6.49 21.61 1.74
CA GLU A 206 6.07 20.70 0.67
C GLU A 206 5.72 19.31 1.19
N VAL A 207 6.37 18.83 2.27
CA VAL A 207 5.99 17.59 2.96
C VAL A 207 4.57 17.70 3.53
N GLU A 208 4.20 18.82 4.14
CA GLU A 208 2.84 19.02 4.67
C GLU A 208 1.80 19.06 3.53
N GLU A 209 2.11 19.74 2.42
CA GLU A 209 1.24 19.75 1.24
C GLU A 209 1.06 18.35 0.63
N LEU A 210 2.14 17.58 0.54
CA LEU A 210 2.12 16.19 0.09
C LEU A 210 1.25 15.32 1.01
N ASN A 211 1.44 15.43 2.33
CA ASN A 211 0.66 14.68 3.31
C ASN A 211 -0.84 14.99 3.22
N ASP A 212 -1.18 16.28 3.07
CA ASP A 212 -2.55 16.71 2.87
C ASP A 212 -3.17 16.09 1.63
N ARG A 213 -2.40 16.06 0.53
CA ARG A 213 -2.84 15.45 -0.73
C ARG A 213 -2.96 13.93 -0.67
N MET A 214 -2.06 13.25 0.03
CA MET A 214 -2.13 11.80 0.24
C MET A 214 -3.37 11.44 1.08
N SER A 215 -3.70 12.27 2.08
CA SER A 215 -4.86 12.06 2.93
C SER A 215 -6.20 12.19 2.18
N ASP A 216 -6.28 13.04 1.14
CA ASP A 216 -7.48 13.19 0.31
C ASP A 216 -7.90 11.84 -0.33
N SER A 217 -6.92 11.00 -0.67
CA SER A 217 -7.11 9.69 -1.33
C SER A 217 -7.17 8.51 -0.35
N ALA A 218 -7.35 8.77 0.95
CA ALA A 218 -7.38 7.71 1.95
C ALA A 218 -8.58 6.77 1.79
N GLU A 219 -8.34 5.62 1.19
CA GLU A 219 -9.23 4.44 1.18
C GLU A 219 -8.68 3.34 2.10
N VAL A 220 -9.48 2.33 2.45
CA VAL A 220 -9.12 1.33 3.48
C VAL A 220 -8.20 0.22 2.92
N ASP A 221 -7.17 0.55 2.13
CA ASP A 221 -6.14 -0.44 1.77
C ASP A 221 -5.00 -0.40 2.80
N PRO A 222 -4.72 -1.50 3.54
CA PRO A 222 -3.62 -1.54 4.51
C PRO A 222 -2.22 -1.38 3.88
N PHE A 223 -2.11 -1.42 2.55
CA PHE A 223 -0.84 -1.30 1.85
C PHE A 223 -0.62 0.06 1.20
N GLN A 224 -1.66 0.91 1.18
CA GLN A 224 -1.56 2.27 0.71
C GLN A 224 -1.15 3.19 1.86
N GLN A 225 -0.20 4.08 1.59
CA GLN A 225 0.20 5.11 2.55
C GLN A 225 -0.62 6.37 2.33
N PHE A 226 -1.12 6.95 3.42
CA PHE A 226 -1.93 8.20 3.41
C PHE A 226 -1.16 9.41 3.92
N LYS A 227 0.10 9.17 4.29
CA LYS A 227 1.10 10.13 4.75
C LYS A 227 2.46 9.62 4.26
N LEU A 228 3.39 10.52 4.00
CA LEU A 228 4.77 10.18 3.71
C LEU A 228 5.42 9.60 4.98
N ASP A 229 5.88 8.34 4.88
CA ASP A 229 6.76 7.70 5.86
C ASP A 229 7.94 7.12 5.09
N LEU A 230 9.05 7.85 5.03
CA LEU A 230 10.23 7.48 4.24
C LEU A 230 10.83 6.13 4.65
N THR A 231 10.59 5.71 5.89
CA THR A 231 11.05 4.40 6.41
C THR A 231 10.28 3.24 5.81
N GLN A 232 9.08 3.47 5.27
CA GLN A 232 8.23 2.47 4.62
C GLN A 232 8.75 2.15 3.20
N ARG A 233 9.93 1.52 3.12
CA ARG A 233 10.64 1.25 1.85
C ARG A 233 10.65 -0.20 1.40
N TYR A 234 10.17 -1.13 2.22
CA TYR A 234 10.21 -2.55 1.88
C TYR A 234 9.06 -2.99 0.99
N LEU A 235 9.37 -3.87 0.04
CA LEU A 235 8.42 -4.43 -0.91
C LEU A 235 7.87 -5.76 -0.41
N LYS A 236 6.62 -6.01 -0.77
CA LYS A 236 5.89 -7.27 -0.56
C LYS A 236 5.17 -7.69 -1.84
N ARG A 237 5.02 -8.99 -2.08
CA ARG A 237 4.11 -9.52 -3.11
C ARG A 237 2.76 -9.83 -2.52
N VAL A 238 1.70 -9.37 -3.18
CA VAL A 238 0.32 -9.62 -2.77
C VAL A 238 -0.42 -10.38 -3.87
N PHE A 239 -0.81 -11.60 -3.55
CA PHE A 239 -1.64 -12.48 -4.37
C PHE A 239 -3.11 -12.37 -3.95
N ASN A 240 -4.03 -12.66 -4.86
CA ASN A 240 -5.47 -12.46 -4.67
C ASN A 240 -6.25 -13.74 -4.99
N ASN A 241 -7.52 -13.77 -4.56
CA ASN A 241 -8.47 -14.84 -4.87
C ASN A 241 -7.94 -16.23 -4.49
N SER A 242 -7.27 -16.32 -3.33
CA SER A 242 -6.69 -17.55 -2.80
C SER A 242 -5.81 -18.30 -3.82
N SER A 243 -5.10 -17.57 -4.69
CA SER A 243 -4.33 -18.13 -5.81
C SER A 243 -3.00 -17.40 -6.01
N LEU A 244 -1.91 -18.16 -6.17
CA LEU A 244 -0.59 -17.62 -6.53
C LEU A 244 -0.45 -17.23 -8.02
N GLU A 245 -1.47 -17.50 -8.82
CA GLU A 245 -1.51 -17.14 -10.25
C GLU A 245 -2.15 -15.76 -10.48
N GLN A 246 -2.70 -15.15 -9.43
CA GLN A 246 -3.47 -13.92 -9.52
C GLN A 246 -2.86 -12.85 -8.62
N GLY A 247 -2.45 -11.73 -9.23
CA GLY A 247 -1.74 -10.66 -8.51
C GLY A 247 -0.24 -10.86 -8.56
N GLY A 248 0.42 -10.85 -7.40
CA GLY A 248 1.87 -11.04 -7.29
C GLY A 248 2.70 -9.79 -7.59
N ARG A 249 2.07 -8.63 -7.77
CA ARG A 249 2.75 -7.32 -7.90
C ARG A 249 3.42 -6.94 -6.59
N PHE A 250 4.48 -6.14 -6.71
CA PHE A 250 5.11 -5.51 -5.56
C PHE A 250 4.26 -4.37 -5.01
N TYR A 251 4.12 -4.35 -3.69
CA TYR A 251 3.40 -3.33 -2.93
C TYR A 251 4.22 -2.90 -1.70
N GLY A 252 3.79 -1.81 -1.06
CA GLY A 252 4.16 -1.47 0.32
C GLY A 252 5.13 -0.31 0.45
N ALA A 253 5.91 -0.01 -0.59
CA ALA A 253 6.83 1.10 -0.54
C ALA A 253 6.13 2.45 -0.71
N TRP A 254 6.58 3.47 0.02
CA TRP A 254 5.93 4.79 0.07
C TRP A 254 5.83 5.45 -1.32
N TRP A 255 6.82 5.25 -2.19
CA TRP A 255 6.84 5.86 -3.53
C TRP A 255 5.70 5.40 -4.45
N GLN A 256 5.10 4.25 -4.17
CA GLN A 256 3.94 3.76 -4.90
C GLN A 256 2.66 4.55 -4.58
N SER A 257 2.62 5.18 -3.39
CA SER A 257 1.45 5.90 -2.90
C SER A 257 1.52 7.42 -3.14
N ILE A 258 2.69 7.97 -3.44
CA ILE A 258 2.82 9.41 -3.68
C ILE A 258 2.21 9.81 -5.04
N PRO A 259 1.67 11.04 -5.14
CA PRO A 259 1.18 11.59 -6.41
C PRO A 259 2.30 11.65 -7.45
N SER A 260 1.93 11.47 -8.72
CA SER A 260 2.89 11.32 -9.83
C SER A 260 3.84 12.50 -10.01
N GLU A 261 3.42 13.72 -9.70
CA GLU A 261 4.28 14.92 -9.80
C GLU A 261 5.43 14.96 -8.79
N TYR A 262 5.35 14.19 -7.71
CA TYR A 262 6.43 14.11 -6.72
C TYR A 262 7.45 13.02 -7.08
N ARG A 263 7.10 12.05 -7.93
CA ARG A 263 8.01 10.94 -8.28
C ARG A 263 9.33 11.38 -8.94
N PRO A 264 9.36 12.42 -9.80
CA PRO A 264 10.61 12.95 -10.32
C PRO A 264 11.56 13.54 -9.27
N LEU A 265 11.06 13.81 -8.05
CA LEU A 265 11.85 14.34 -6.94
C LEU A 265 12.42 13.23 -6.04
N ILE A 266 12.12 11.97 -6.33
CA ILE A 266 12.71 10.83 -5.60
C ILE A 266 14.21 10.86 -5.80
N SER A 267 14.95 10.64 -4.72
CA SER A 267 16.40 10.50 -4.75
C SER A 267 16.83 9.13 -4.24
N LEU A 268 17.95 8.63 -4.78
CA LEU A 268 18.62 7.43 -4.31
C LEU A 268 20.02 7.79 -3.84
N ASN A 269 20.24 7.76 -2.54
CA ASN A 269 21.48 8.17 -1.88
C ASN A 269 21.89 9.61 -2.25
N GLY A 270 20.90 10.50 -2.42
CA GLY A 270 21.13 11.88 -2.78
C GLY A 270 21.27 12.15 -4.29
N ASP A 271 21.10 11.15 -5.15
CA ASP A 271 21.10 11.35 -6.60
C ASP A 271 19.67 11.35 -7.17
N TYR A 272 19.37 12.25 -8.10
CA TYR A 272 18.11 12.24 -8.85
C TYR A 272 17.94 10.97 -9.68
N VAL A 273 16.70 10.52 -9.82
CA VAL A 273 16.37 9.31 -10.59
C VAL A 273 15.72 9.63 -11.93
N VAL A 274 15.81 8.68 -12.86
CA VAL A 274 15.01 8.66 -14.09
C VAL A 274 14.02 7.51 -14.00
N GLU A 275 12.73 7.81 -14.22
CA GLU A 275 11.66 6.81 -14.26
C GLU A 275 11.53 6.23 -15.68
N LEU A 276 11.66 4.91 -15.81
CA LEU A 276 11.38 4.19 -17.04
C LEU A 276 10.01 3.51 -16.92
N ASP A 277 9.03 3.94 -17.71
CA ASP A 277 7.67 3.41 -17.69
C ASP A 277 7.34 2.59 -18.95
N TYR A 278 6.75 1.41 -18.75
CA TYR A 278 6.19 0.60 -19.82
C TYR A 278 4.78 1.08 -20.16
N SER A 279 4.71 2.07 -21.04
CA SER A 279 3.46 2.61 -21.52
C SER A 279 2.53 1.52 -22.08
N THR A 280 1.31 1.44 -21.54
CA THR A 280 0.25 0.54 -22.02
C THR A 280 0.58 -0.97 -21.95
N ILE A 281 1.41 -1.38 -20.98
CA ILE A 281 1.88 -2.77 -20.83
C ILE A 281 0.77 -3.83 -20.88
N HIS A 282 -0.40 -3.58 -20.27
CA HIS A 282 -1.51 -4.55 -20.31
C HIS A 282 -1.95 -4.88 -21.74
N MET A 283 -2.00 -3.88 -22.62
CA MET A 283 -2.44 -4.07 -24.01
C MET A 283 -1.40 -4.84 -24.81
N HIS A 284 -0.12 -4.47 -24.67
CA HIS A 284 0.99 -5.17 -25.30
C HIS A 284 1.02 -6.65 -24.90
N LEU A 285 0.83 -6.95 -23.60
CA LEU A 285 0.77 -8.32 -23.12
C LEU A 285 -0.44 -9.08 -23.70
N LEU A 286 -1.61 -8.45 -23.81
CA LEU A 286 -2.78 -9.10 -24.42
C LEU A 286 -2.57 -9.44 -25.89
N TYR A 287 -1.99 -8.52 -26.67
CA TYR A 287 -1.67 -8.77 -28.08
C TYR A 287 -0.60 -9.86 -28.24
N ALA A 288 0.43 -9.85 -27.38
CA ALA A 288 1.45 -10.88 -27.35
C ALA A 288 0.85 -12.27 -27.03
N LEU A 289 -0.07 -12.36 -26.07
CA LEU A 289 -0.80 -13.59 -25.74
C LEU A 289 -1.68 -14.07 -26.90
N SER A 290 -2.31 -13.15 -27.63
CA SER A 290 -3.04 -13.46 -28.86
C SER A 290 -2.13 -13.81 -30.05
N LYS A 291 -0.81 -13.66 -29.92
CA LYS A 291 0.19 -13.81 -30.99
C LYS A 291 -0.14 -12.95 -32.22
N THR A 292 -0.70 -11.76 -31.99
CA THR A 292 -1.11 -10.81 -33.04
C THR A 292 -0.32 -9.52 -32.94
N ARG A 293 -0.12 -8.84 -34.08
CA ARG A 293 0.45 -7.50 -34.09
C ARG A 293 -0.48 -6.52 -33.41
N PHE A 294 0.09 -5.63 -32.61
CA PHE A 294 -0.63 -4.51 -32.00
C PHE A 294 -0.53 -3.27 -32.90
N PRO A 295 -1.53 -2.36 -32.87
CA PRO A 295 -1.39 -1.06 -33.53
C PRO A 295 -0.25 -0.26 -32.90
N LEU A 296 0.62 0.36 -33.71
CA LEU A 296 1.70 1.23 -33.19
C LEU A 296 1.17 2.56 -32.61
N GLU A 297 -0.10 2.86 -32.84
CA GLU A 297 -0.80 4.02 -32.32
C GLU A 297 -1.28 3.80 -30.87
N ASP A 298 -1.82 4.86 -30.26
CA ASP A 298 -2.32 4.80 -28.89
C ASP A 298 -3.51 3.85 -28.76
N HIS A 299 -3.35 2.78 -27.98
CA HIS A 299 -4.38 1.76 -27.74
C HIS A 299 -5.67 2.27 -27.09
N TYR A 300 -5.78 3.54 -26.75
CA TYR A 300 -6.97 4.12 -26.13
C TYR A 300 -7.60 5.23 -26.96
N VAL A 301 -7.05 5.49 -28.16
CA VAL A 301 -7.51 6.54 -29.08
C VAL A 301 -7.74 5.95 -30.46
N PHE A 302 -9.00 5.79 -30.84
CA PHE A 302 -9.38 5.19 -32.12
C PHE A 302 -10.85 5.46 -32.44
N GLY A 303 -11.21 5.46 -33.72
CA GLY A 303 -12.59 5.65 -34.16
C GLY A 303 -13.24 6.88 -33.53
N ARG A 304 -14.40 6.69 -32.90
CA ARG A 304 -15.11 7.75 -32.17
C ARG A 304 -14.53 8.04 -30.78
N LEU A 305 -13.68 7.16 -30.25
CA LEU A 305 -13.01 7.31 -28.96
C LEU A 305 -11.76 8.18 -29.11
N THR A 306 -11.98 9.47 -29.36
CA THR A 306 -10.90 10.44 -29.59
C THR A 306 -10.05 10.70 -28.34
N ARG A 307 -8.97 11.48 -28.49
CA ARG A 307 -8.04 11.84 -27.40
C ARG A 307 -8.75 12.45 -26.17
N GLY A 308 -9.89 13.13 -26.35
CA GLY A 308 -10.71 13.65 -25.25
C GLY A 308 -11.31 12.57 -24.34
N PHE A 309 -11.54 11.37 -24.87
CA PHE A 309 -12.09 10.22 -24.15
C PHE A 309 -11.02 9.21 -23.72
N ARG A 310 -9.75 9.41 -24.09
CA ARG A 310 -8.64 8.50 -23.79
C ARG A 310 -8.59 8.03 -22.34
N SER A 311 -8.86 8.93 -21.39
CA SER A 311 -8.88 8.60 -19.96
C SER A 311 -10.03 7.65 -19.60
N GLN A 312 -11.22 7.89 -20.14
CA GLN A 312 -12.38 7.03 -19.97
C GLN A 312 -12.14 5.68 -20.65
N THR A 313 -11.62 5.66 -21.88
CA THR A 313 -11.28 4.43 -22.61
C THR A 313 -10.28 3.58 -21.83
N LYS A 314 -9.16 4.16 -21.38
CA LYS A 314 -8.15 3.46 -20.59
C LYS A 314 -8.75 2.84 -19.33
N LYS A 315 -9.61 3.58 -18.61
CA LYS A 315 -10.24 3.08 -17.39
C LYS A 315 -11.27 1.98 -17.70
N MET A 316 -12.07 2.14 -18.74
CA MET A 316 -13.05 1.15 -19.17
C MET A 316 -12.37 -0.16 -19.59
N MET A 317 -11.30 -0.09 -20.38
CA MET A 317 -10.52 -1.27 -20.77
C MET A 317 -9.88 -1.97 -19.57
N ASN A 318 -9.34 -1.23 -18.60
CA ASN A 318 -8.85 -1.82 -17.36
C ASN A 318 -9.97 -2.47 -16.54
N ILE A 319 -11.19 -1.92 -16.55
CA ILE A 319 -12.35 -2.55 -15.90
C ILE A 319 -12.70 -3.86 -16.62
N LEU A 320 -12.81 -3.85 -17.96
CA LEU A 320 -13.09 -5.04 -18.78
C LEU A 320 -12.12 -6.18 -18.45
N ILE A 321 -10.81 -5.90 -18.49
CA ILE A 321 -9.75 -6.90 -18.22
C ILE A 321 -9.89 -7.58 -16.84
N ASN A 322 -10.41 -6.87 -15.84
CA ASN A 322 -10.48 -7.38 -14.46
C ASN A 322 -11.86 -7.92 -14.08
N ALA A 323 -12.90 -7.60 -14.84
CA ALA A 323 -14.28 -7.99 -14.58
C ALA A 323 -14.51 -9.49 -14.82
N LYS A 324 -15.57 -10.04 -14.20
CA LYS A 324 -15.95 -11.44 -14.39
C LYS A 324 -16.77 -11.64 -15.67
N SER A 325 -17.50 -10.60 -16.08
CA SER A 325 -18.30 -10.52 -17.29
C SER A 325 -18.43 -9.07 -17.75
N GLU A 326 -18.89 -8.86 -18.98
CA GLU A 326 -19.17 -7.55 -19.52
C GLU A 326 -20.21 -6.77 -18.70
N GLU A 327 -21.29 -7.43 -18.27
CA GLU A 327 -22.34 -6.80 -17.48
C GLU A 327 -21.79 -6.30 -16.14
N SER A 328 -20.89 -7.07 -15.52
CA SER A 328 -20.21 -6.66 -14.30
C SER A 328 -19.24 -5.50 -14.53
N ALA A 329 -18.58 -5.44 -15.70
CA ALA A 329 -17.74 -4.32 -16.10
C ALA A 329 -18.56 -3.03 -16.33
N ILE A 330 -19.67 -3.12 -17.06
CA ILE A 330 -20.57 -2.00 -17.29
C ILE A 330 -21.15 -1.49 -15.97
N ARG A 331 -21.57 -2.39 -15.07
CA ARG A 331 -22.04 -2.02 -13.73
C ARG A 331 -20.95 -1.29 -12.95
N ALA A 332 -19.74 -1.83 -12.91
CA ALA A 332 -18.61 -1.17 -12.23
C ALA A 332 -18.28 0.20 -12.83
N ALA A 333 -18.39 0.38 -14.15
CA ALA A 333 -18.20 1.67 -14.80
C ALA A 333 -19.31 2.68 -14.42
N LYS A 334 -20.56 2.23 -14.29
CA LYS A 334 -21.70 3.02 -13.80
C LYS A 334 -21.49 3.42 -12.33
N ASP A 335 -21.15 2.48 -11.46
CA ASP A 335 -20.91 2.71 -10.04
C ASP A 335 -19.75 3.70 -9.79
N GLN A 336 -18.75 3.68 -10.67
CA GLN A 336 -17.62 4.62 -10.62
C GLN A 336 -17.89 5.96 -11.33
N GLU A 337 -19.13 6.21 -11.77
CA GLU A 337 -19.54 7.40 -12.53
C GLU A 337 -18.61 7.71 -13.72
N LEU A 338 -18.05 6.68 -14.38
CA LEU A 338 -16.98 6.85 -15.37
C LEU A 338 -17.38 7.77 -16.53
N PHE A 339 -18.61 7.66 -16.98
CA PHE A 339 -19.13 8.41 -18.13
C PHE A 339 -19.94 9.65 -17.73
N LYS A 340 -19.83 10.12 -16.49
CA LYS A 340 -20.41 11.41 -16.04
C LYS A 340 -19.99 12.61 -16.90
N PRO A 341 -18.75 12.69 -17.43
CA PRO A 341 -18.38 13.77 -18.35
C PRO A 341 -19.09 13.72 -19.71
N GLY A 342 -19.80 12.63 -20.02
CA GLY A 342 -20.48 12.40 -21.29
C GLY A 342 -19.89 11.23 -22.08
N LEU A 343 -20.62 10.85 -23.14
CA LEU A 343 -20.20 9.89 -24.16
C LEU A 343 -19.76 10.62 -25.44
N PRO A 344 -18.97 9.98 -26.32
CA PRO A 344 -18.63 10.52 -27.62
C PRO A 344 -19.84 10.76 -28.50
N GLU A 345 -19.74 11.70 -29.45
CA GLU A 345 -20.79 11.96 -30.42
C GLU A 345 -21.13 10.70 -31.23
N GLY A 346 -22.42 10.40 -31.34
CA GLY A 346 -22.92 9.20 -32.01
C GLY A 346 -22.72 7.89 -31.23
N ILE A 347 -22.41 7.96 -29.93
CA ILE A 347 -22.44 6.82 -29.01
C ILE A 347 -23.40 7.16 -27.87
N ASP A 348 -24.57 6.51 -27.85
CA ASP A 348 -25.64 6.84 -26.91
C ASP A 348 -25.66 5.95 -25.65
N THR A 349 -24.91 4.85 -25.65
CA THR A 349 -24.88 3.88 -24.53
C THR A 349 -23.46 3.44 -24.19
N ILE A 350 -23.27 2.95 -22.95
CA ILE A 350 -21.97 2.39 -22.51
C ILE A 350 -21.69 1.09 -23.27
N GLU A 351 -22.73 0.33 -23.57
CA GLU A 351 -22.72 -0.88 -24.38
C GLU A 351 -22.16 -0.57 -25.78
N ALA A 352 -22.63 0.49 -26.45
CA ALA A 352 -22.08 0.94 -27.73
C ALA A 352 -20.62 1.42 -27.62
N TYR A 353 -20.25 2.06 -26.50
CA TYR A 353 -18.86 2.42 -26.21
C TYR A 353 -17.95 1.18 -26.11
N VAL A 354 -18.43 0.12 -25.46
CA VAL A 354 -17.70 -1.15 -25.32
C VAL A 354 -17.59 -1.86 -26.67
N GLU A 355 -18.63 -1.86 -27.51
CA GLU A 355 -18.56 -2.42 -28.85
C GLU A 355 -17.55 -1.71 -29.76
N GLU A 356 -17.41 -0.38 -29.64
CA GLU A 356 -16.36 0.36 -30.35
C GLU A 356 -14.95 -0.12 -29.93
N ILE A 357 -14.73 -0.36 -28.62
CA ILE A 357 -13.47 -0.95 -28.11
C ILE A 357 -13.25 -2.33 -28.72
N TYR A 358 -14.25 -3.19 -28.70
CA TYR A 358 -14.13 -4.55 -29.21
C TYR A 358 -13.90 -4.62 -30.71
N THR A 359 -14.51 -3.71 -31.47
CA THR A 359 -14.34 -3.65 -32.91
C THR A 359 -12.91 -3.28 -33.27
N TYR A 360 -12.35 -2.26 -32.60
CA TYR A 360 -10.96 -1.88 -32.83
C TYR A 360 -9.96 -2.93 -32.32
N HIS A 361 -10.26 -3.53 -31.16
CA HIS A 361 -9.42 -4.54 -30.52
C HIS A 361 -9.90 -5.98 -30.77
N ASP A 362 -10.48 -6.26 -31.94
CA ASP A 362 -11.02 -7.58 -32.28
C ASP A 362 -10.04 -8.74 -32.00
N PRO A 363 -8.72 -8.64 -32.30
CA PRO A 363 -7.77 -9.72 -32.03
C PRO A 363 -7.63 -10.12 -30.56
N ILE A 364 -8.00 -9.23 -29.64
CA ILE A 364 -7.92 -9.45 -28.19
C ILE A 364 -9.30 -9.42 -27.52
N LYS A 365 -10.39 -9.23 -28.29
CA LYS A 365 -11.78 -9.19 -27.79
C LYS A 365 -12.07 -10.39 -26.89
N LYS A 366 -11.66 -11.59 -27.31
CA LYS A 366 -11.86 -12.85 -26.54
C LYS A 366 -11.15 -12.87 -25.20
N ILE A 367 -10.06 -12.13 -25.02
CA ILE A 367 -9.29 -12.09 -23.76
C ILE A 367 -9.80 -10.96 -22.85
N LEU A 368 -10.36 -9.89 -23.42
CA LEU A 368 -10.83 -8.72 -22.67
C LEU A 368 -11.97 -9.01 -21.69
N TRP A 369 -12.77 -10.07 -21.88
CA TRP A 369 -13.88 -10.41 -20.97
C TRP A 369 -13.78 -11.80 -20.33
N ASN A 370 -12.86 -12.65 -20.79
CA ASN A 370 -12.93 -14.09 -20.52
C ASN A 370 -11.88 -14.54 -19.50
N ARG A 371 -12.20 -14.32 -18.21
CA ARG A 371 -11.38 -14.81 -17.08
C ARG A 371 -11.47 -16.33 -16.90
N LEU A 372 -12.51 -16.97 -17.43
CA LEU A 372 -12.92 -18.36 -17.13
C LEU A 372 -12.13 -19.48 -17.84
N ARG A 373 -11.15 -19.17 -18.71
CA ARG A 373 -10.32 -20.19 -19.40
C ARG A 373 -8.82 -20.15 -19.05
N ARG A 374 -8.42 -19.51 -17.95
CA ARG A 374 -7.01 -19.49 -17.52
C ARG A 374 -6.59 -20.68 -16.64
N SER A 375 -7.39 -21.75 -16.62
CA SER A 375 -7.05 -23.02 -15.94
C SER A 375 -6.17 -23.96 -16.78
N SER A 376 -5.69 -23.52 -17.95
CA SER A 376 -4.65 -24.26 -18.67
C SER A 376 -3.28 -23.67 -18.30
N PRO A 377 -2.31 -24.51 -17.87
CA PRO A 377 -0.98 -24.03 -17.52
C PRO A 377 -0.37 -23.31 -18.72
N VAL A 378 0.19 -22.13 -18.49
CA VAL A 378 1.07 -21.48 -19.46
C VAL A 378 2.19 -22.47 -19.78
N PRO A 379 2.41 -22.86 -21.05
CA PRO A 379 3.53 -23.72 -21.39
C PRO A 379 4.81 -23.02 -20.94
N ARG A 380 5.62 -23.67 -20.11
CA ARG A 380 7.01 -23.24 -19.92
C ARG A 380 7.66 -23.21 -21.31
N LEU A 381 8.34 -22.10 -21.61
CA LEU A 381 9.28 -22.07 -22.73
C LEU A 381 10.23 -23.26 -22.53
N SER A 382 10.32 -24.12 -23.54
CA SER A 382 11.21 -25.28 -23.52
C SER A 382 12.66 -24.82 -23.46
N ASP A 383 13.50 -25.59 -22.78
CA ASP A 383 14.95 -25.36 -22.57
C ASP A 383 15.80 -25.32 -23.86
N SER A 384 15.18 -25.19 -25.03
CA SER A 384 15.84 -25.11 -26.34
C SER A 384 16.14 -23.69 -26.81
N ASP A 385 15.66 -22.66 -26.10
CA ASP A 385 15.94 -21.25 -26.38
C ASP A 385 16.83 -20.60 -25.29
N GLU A 386 17.76 -21.36 -24.71
CA GLU A 386 18.92 -20.81 -23.97
C GLU A 386 19.94 -20.19 -24.94
N GLY A 387 19.48 -19.23 -25.73
CA GLY A 387 20.30 -18.29 -26.46
C GLY A 387 20.21 -16.94 -25.77
N ASP A 388 21.24 -16.59 -24.99
CA ASP A 388 21.57 -15.22 -24.56
C ASP A 388 20.90 -14.66 -23.29
N ALA A 389 20.52 -15.53 -22.34
CA ALA A 389 20.16 -15.11 -20.96
C ALA A 389 21.38 -14.59 -20.14
N THR A 390 22.60 -14.70 -20.67
CA THR A 390 23.84 -14.25 -20.02
C THR A 390 24.08 -12.74 -20.17
N ASN A 391 23.33 -12.04 -21.04
CA ASN A 391 23.48 -10.59 -21.26
C ASN A 391 22.61 -9.73 -20.33
N VAL A 392 21.49 -10.26 -19.81
CA VAL A 392 20.60 -9.48 -18.90
C VAL A 392 21.16 -9.46 -17.46
N SER A 393 21.81 -10.54 -17.02
CA SER A 393 22.47 -10.61 -15.71
C SER A 393 23.74 -9.75 -15.64
N ARG A 394 24.41 -9.49 -16.78
CA ARG A 394 25.57 -8.59 -16.87
C ARG A 394 25.19 -7.10 -16.84
N ALA A 395 23.97 -6.73 -17.22
CA ALA A 395 23.47 -5.36 -17.11
C ALA A 395 23.16 -4.96 -15.65
N MET A 396 22.92 -5.93 -14.76
CA MET A 396 22.70 -5.69 -13.33
C MET A 396 24.01 -5.56 -12.53
N SER A 397 25.18 -5.88 -13.12
CA SER A 397 26.49 -5.69 -12.48
C SER A 397 27.13 -4.32 -12.76
N SER A 398 26.46 -3.42 -13.49
CA SER A 398 26.95 -2.07 -13.79
C SER A 398 26.06 -1.01 -13.14
N SER A 399 26.43 -0.57 -11.94
CA SER A 399 26.14 0.71 -11.24
C SER A 399 24.79 1.43 -11.41
N SER A 400 23.75 0.77 -11.92
CA SER A 400 22.45 1.38 -12.22
C SER A 400 21.42 0.83 -11.25
N ARG A 401 21.09 1.63 -10.23
CA ARG A 401 20.09 1.27 -9.22
C ARG A 401 18.70 1.56 -9.81
N PHE A 402 17.98 0.52 -10.19
CA PHE A 402 16.61 0.64 -10.68
C PHE A 402 15.61 0.40 -9.56
N ILE A 403 14.59 1.26 -9.46
CA ILE A 403 13.38 1.00 -8.67
C ILE A 403 12.22 0.80 -9.65
N CYS A 404 11.40 -0.21 -9.38
CA CYS A 404 10.14 -0.42 -10.09
C CYS A 404 9.07 0.45 -9.40
N CYS A 405 8.55 1.45 -10.11
CA CYS A 405 7.50 2.37 -9.65
C CYS A 405 6.11 1.76 -9.72
#